data_AF-G2LGK4-F1
#
_entry.id   AF-G2LGK4-F1
#
_cell.length_a   1.000
_cell.length_b   1.000
_cell.length_c   1.000
_cell.angle_alpha   90.00
_cell.angle_beta   90.00
_cell.angle_gamma   90.00
#
_symmetry.space_group_name_H-M   'P 1'
#
loop_
_entity.id
_entity.type
_entity.pdbx_description
1 polymer ?
#
loop_
_entity_poly.entity_id
_entity_poly.type
_entity_poly.pdbx_seq_one_letter_code
_entity_poly.pdbx_strand_id
1 'polypeptide(L)'
;MGVVWVLALAVGVGAQDAGLQDAGRTGEGRQGTIVNSRTGYAQLLGRHKLQLQWISWFEPKKSGDLTVTDRQGLLVIQGAQRDPRTGDFVEVDGIVTRVEDRTFDFRGRIVTRVSHINGGEPCLREGDMTFAIKGKRRFWRLQQMDNPCDGVTDYVDIFLR
;
A
#
# COMPACT_ATOMS: atom_id res chain seq x y z
N MET A 1 -16.25 79.63 30.33
CA MET A 1 -17.28 78.59 30.52
C MET A 1 -16.99 77.48 29.53
N GLY A 2 -16.88 76.22 29.96
CA GLY A 2 -16.81 75.09 29.02
C GLY A 2 -15.74 74.03 29.29
N VAL A 3 -16.00 73.23 30.33
CA VAL A 3 -15.82 71.76 30.42
C VAL A 3 -14.48 71.10 30.02
N VAL A 4 -13.84 70.63 31.09
CA VAL A 4 -12.92 69.49 31.28
C VAL A 4 -12.96 68.39 30.21
N TRP A 5 -11.76 67.94 29.80
CA TRP A 5 -11.52 66.55 29.39
C TRP A 5 -10.33 65.96 30.16
N VAL A 6 -10.58 64.78 30.72
CA VAL A 6 -9.68 63.91 31.47
C VAL A 6 -8.78 63.13 30.50
N LEU A 7 -7.59 62.72 30.96
CA LEU A 7 -6.84 61.47 30.67
C LEU A 7 -5.33 61.77 30.78
N ALA A 8 -4.42 60.90 31.22
CA ALA A 8 -4.42 59.64 31.94
C ALA A 8 -2.94 59.40 32.32
N LEU A 9 -2.68 58.82 33.50
CA LEU A 9 -1.38 58.25 33.87
C LEU A 9 -1.21 56.89 33.17
N ALA A 10 -0.02 56.65 32.58
CA ALA A 10 0.58 55.31 32.56
C ALA A 10 2.09 55.41 32.26
N VAL A 11 2.87 54.96 33.25
CA VAL A 11 4.29 54.62 33.17
C VAL A 11 4.39 53.20 32.60
N GLY A 12 5.43 52.89 31.81
CA GLY A 12 5.79 51.49 31.56
C GLY A 12 6.68 51.26 30.35
N VAL A 13 7.98 51.05 30.61
CA VAL A 13 8.96 50.46 29.69
C VAL A 13 8.71 48.95 29.59
N GLY A 14 8.85 48.37 28.41
CA GLY A 14 8.92 46.91 28.26
C GLY A 14 8.99 46.45 26.81
N ALA A 15 10.17 46.01 26.39
CA ALA A 15 10.37 45.23 25.16
C ALA A 15 9.57 43.93 25.21
N GLN A 16 9.12 43.45 24.06
CA GLN A 16 8.82 42.05 23.77
C GLN A 16 8.67 41.87 22.27
N ASP A 17 9.60 41.10 21.68
CA ASP A 17 9.56 40.59 20.32
C ASP A 17 8.21 39.92 20.05
N ALA A 18 7.55 40.38 19.00
CA ALA A 18 6.31 39.83 18.53
C ALA A 18 6.56 38.53 17.74
N GLY A 19 5.93 37.45 18.20
CA GLY A 19 5.14 36.63 17.29
C GLY A 19 5.77 35.31 16.83
N LEU A 20 5.91 34.37 17.76
CA LEU A 20 5.73 32.95 17.48
C LEU A 20 4.23 32.72 17.19
N GLN A 21 3.89 32.24 16.00
CA GLN A 21 2.69 31.45 15.68
C GLN A 21 2.77 31.03 14.20
N ASP A 22 3.43 29.92 13.92
CA ASP A 22 2.95 29.04 12.85
C ASP A 22 2.39 27.79 13.51
N ALA A 23 1.14 27.53 13.15
CA ALA A 23 0.29 26.55 13.75
C ALA A 23 0.86 25.15 13.55
N GLY A 24 0.62 24.30 14.55
CA GLY A 24 0.94 22.89 14.49
C GLY A 24 0.45 22.27 13.18
N ARG A 25 1.40 21.99 12.28
CA ARG A 25 1.24 20.94 11.30
C ARG A 25 1.55 19.65 12.04
N THR A 26 0.55 19.09 12.71
CA THR A 26 0.52 17.69 13.09
C THR A 26 0.70 16.88 11.81
N GLY A 27 1.95 16.58 11.47
CA GLY A 27 2.26 15.47 10.61
C GLY A 27 1.84 14.22 11.36
N GLU A 28 0.70 13.64 10.99
CA GLU A 28 0.53 12.21 11.16
C GLU A 28 1.73 11.55 10.47
N GLY A 29 2.70 11.14 11.28
CA GLY A 29 3.89 10.46 10.81
C GLY A 29 3.43 9.25 10.02
N ARG A 30 3.64 9.26 8.70
CA ARG A 30 3.62 8.03 7.92
C ARG A 30 4.66 7.13 8.54
N GLN A 31 4.23 6.19 9.38
CA GLN A 31 5.13 5.14 9.83
C GLN A 31 5.58 4.40 8.57
N GLY A 32 6.87 4.45 8.29
CA GLY A 32 7.47 3.74 7.17
C GLY A 32 7.27 2.23 7.32
N THR A 33 7.56 1.51 6.25
CA THR A 33 7.60 0.05 6.25
C THR A 33 8.61 -0.45 7.28
N ILE A 34 8.20 -1.39 8.13
CA ILE A 34 9.12 -2.05 9.07
C ILE A 34 9.96 -3.06 8.29
N VAL A 35 11.28 -2.86 8.23
CA VAL A 35 12.19 -3.73 7.49
C VAL A 35 13.03 -4.55 8.47
N ASN A 36 12.63 -5.81 8.69
CA ASN A 36 13.34 -6.76 9.55
C ASN A 36 14.40 -7.56 8.77
N SER A 37 14.28 -7.63 7.45
CA SER A 37 15.27 -8.27 6.57
C SER A 37 15.73 -7.36 5.43
N ARG A 38 17.04 -7.13 5.35
CA ARG A 38 17.67 -6.44 4.22
C ARG A 38 17.61 -7.27 2.94
N THR A 39 17.73 -8.60 3.04
CA THR A 39 17.66 -9.49 1.88
C THR A 39 16.25 -9.55 1.33
N GLY A 40 15.25 -9.69 2.19
CA GLY A 40 13.83 -9.62 1.82
C GLY A 40 13.48 -8.28 1.17
N TYR A 41 13.95 -7.17 1.76
CA TYR A 41 13.80 -5.83 1.20
C TYR A 41 14.41 -5.70 -0.20
N ALA A 42 15.67 -6.10 -0.36
CA ALA A 42 16.37 -6.05 -1.64
C ALA A 42 15.73 -6.94 -2.70
N GLN A 43 15.13 -8.06 -2.30
CA GLN A 43 14.43 -8.97 -3.20
C GLN A 43 13.05 -8.45 -3.61
N LEU A 44 12.33 -7.78 -2.70
CA LEU A 44 10.99 -7.22 -2.91
C LEU A 44 10.97 -5.91 -3.69
N LEU A 45 12.02 -5.10 -3.58
CA LEU A 45 12.08 -3.82 -4.30
C LEU A 45 12.20 -4.03 -5.81
N GLY A 46 11.49 -3.23 -6.60
CA GLY A 46 11.56 -3.24 -8.06
C GLY A 46 10.39 -3.96 -8.74
N ARG A 47 10.63 -4.45 -9.97
CA ARG A 47 9.60 -5.05 -10.83
C ARG A 47 9.49 -6.56 -10.63
N HIS A 48 8.27 -7.07 -10.60
CA HIS A 48 7.92 -8.46 -10.43
C HIS A 48 6.89 -8.88 -11.47
N LYS A 49 6.83 -10.19 -11.74
CA LYS A 49 5.68 -10.75 -12.46
C LYS A 49 4.57 -11.09 -11.48
N LEU A 50 3.34 -10.81 -11.89
CA LEU A 50 2.11 -11.06 -11.14
C LEU A 50 1.26 -12.08 -11.90
N GLN A 51 0.75 -13.09 -11.20
CA GLN A 51 -0.23 -14.01 -11.77
C GLN A 51 -1.39 -14.28 -10.82
N LEU A 52 -2.58 -14.39 -11.39
CA LEU A 52 -3.74 -15.08 -10.86
C LEU A 52 -3.88 -16.39 -11.64
N GLN A 53 -4.01 -17.51 -10.93
CA GLN A 53 -4.04 -18.84 -11.55
C GLN A 53 -5.22 -19.05 -12.51
N TRP A 54 -6.33 -18.36 -12.27
CA TRP A 54 -7.51 -18.40 -13.14
C TRP A 54 -7.27 -17.79 -14.53
N ILE A 55 -6.24 -16.94 -14.67
CA ILE A 55 -5.83 -16.34 -15.95
C ILE A 55 -4.75 -17.18 -16.63
N SER A 56 -3.74 -17.61 -15.87
CA SER A 56 -2.65 -18.42 -16.40
C SER A 56 -1.87 -19.14 -15.30
N TRP A 57 -1.27 -20.29 -15.63
CA TRP A 57 -0.40 -21.04 -14.74
C TRP A 57 1.06 -20.99 -15.19
N PHE A 58 1.90 -20.21 -14.51
CA PHE A 58 3.35 -20.17 -14.75
C PHE A 58 3.74 -19.83 -16.20
N GLU A 59 2.87 -19.17 -16.96
CA GLU A 59 3.13 -18.73 -18.34
C GLU A 59 3.66 -17.29 -18.38
N PRO A 60 4.97 -17.05 -18.60
CA PRO A 60 5.54 -15.70 -18.47
C PRO A 60 4.96 -14.68 -19.45
N LYS A 61 4.48 -15.13 -20.62
CA LYS A 61 3.87 -14.27 -21.65
C LYS A 61 2.49 -13.74 -21.27
N LYS A 62 1.81 -14.42 -20.34
CA LYS A 62 0.48 -14.03 -19.83
C LYS A 62 0.56 -13.38 -18.45
N SER A 63 1.74 -13.32 -17.83
CA SER A 63 1.93 -12.66 -16.54
C SER A 63 1.67 -11.16 -16.65
N GLY A 64 1.09 -10.62 -15.59
CA GLY A 64 1.07 -9.19 -15.33
C GLY A 64 2.40 -8.68 -14.81
N ASP A 65 2.46 -7.37 -14.62
CA ASP A 65 3.58 -6.68 -13.99
C ASP A 65 3.13 -6.06 -12.67
N LEU A 66 4.01 -6.10 -11.68
CA LEU A 66 3.86 -5.47 -10.39
C LEU A 66 5.16 -4.76 -10.02
N THR A 67 5.07 -3.59 -9.42
CA THR A 67 6.24 -2.81 -8.99
C THR A 67 6.11 -2.44 -7.53
N VAL A 68 7.19 -2.64 -6.78
CA VAL A 68 7.35 -2.10 -5.43
C VAL A 68 8.34 -0.93 -5.49
N THR A 69 7.91 0.23 -5.01
CA THR A 69 8.69 1.48 -4.99
C THR A 69 8.88 1.96 -3.57
N ASP A 70 10.10 2.35 -3.22
CA ASP A 70 10.38 3.04 -1.97
C ASP A 70 10.07 4.54 -2.09
N ARG A 71 9.17 5.03 -1.24
CA ARG A 71 8.80 6.44 -1.08
C ARG A 71 9.24 6.92 0.29
N GLN A 72 10.54 7.15 0.46
CA GLN A 72 11.15 7.66 1.70
C GLN A 72 10.88 6.75 2.91
N GLY A 73 11.10 5.44 2.74
CA GLY A 73 10.89 4.43 3.77
C GLY A 73 9.49 3.82 3.77
N LEU A 74 8.54 4.33 2.96
CA LEU A 74 7.25 3.69 2.74
C LEU A 74 7.27 2.93 1.40
N LEU A 75 7.19 1.61 1.47
CA LEU A 75 7.09 0.77 0.27
C LEU A 75 5.65 0.76 -0.26
N VAL A 76 5.50 1.24 -1.48
CA VAL A 76 4.23 1.25 -2.24
C VAL A 76 4.29 0.14 -3.28
N ILE A 77 3.22 -0.65 -3.38
CA ILE A 77 3.12 -1.80 -4.27
C ILE A 77 1.89 -1.65 -5.18
N GLN A 78 2.11 -1.75 -6.49
CA GLN A 78 1.06 -1.60 -7.51
C GLN A 78 1.31 -2.54 -8.69
N GLY A 79 0.27 -3.20 -9.19
CA GLY A 79 0.42 -4.10 -10.34
C GLY A 79 -0.90 -4.66 -10.84
N ALA A 80 -0.88 -5.21 -12.06
CA ALA A 80 -2.03 -5.86 -12.64
C ALA A 80 -1.64 -6.94 -13.65
N GLN A 81 -2.49 -7.96 -13.77
CA GLN A 81 -2.52 -8.91 -14.88
C GLN A 81 -3.89 -8.81 -15.55
N ARG A 82 -3.93 -8.82 -16.89
CA ARG A 82 -5.17 -8.85 -17.66
C ARG A 82 -5.07 -9.85 -18.81
N ASP A 83 -6.10 -10.65 -19.00
CA ASP A 83 -6.30 -11.41 -20.25
C ASP A 83 -7.12 -10.56 -21.23
N PRO A 84 -6.55 -10.14 -22.38
CA PRO A 84 -7.28 -9.34 -23.35
C PRO A 84 -8.42 -10.11 -24.05
N ARG A 85 -8.46 -11.44 -23.98
CA ARG A 85 -9.48 -12.26 -24.64
C ARG A 85 -10.75 -12.38 -23.82
N THR A 86 -10.61 -12.64 -22.53
CA THR A 86 -11.75 -12.80 -21.60
C THR A 86 -12.04 -11.50 -20.83
N GLY A 87 -11.09 -10.57 -20.84
CA GLY A 87 -11.08 -9.39 -19.98
C GLY A 87 -10.75 -9.70 -18.53
N ASP A 88 -10.42 -10.95 -18.18
CA ASP A 88 -10.22 -11.37 -16.79
C ASP A 88 -8.97 -10.71 -16.22
N PHE A 89 -9.00 -10.35 -14.94
CA PHE A 89 -7.90 -9.59 -14.35
C PHE A 89 -7.68 -9.86 -12.87
N VAL A 90 -6.46 -9.54 -12.44
CA VAL A 90 -6.13 -9.22 -11.04
C VAL A 90 -5.44 -7.88 -10.98
N GLU A 91 -5.80 -7.06 -10.00
CA GLU A 91 -5.17 -5.79 -9.67
C GLU A 91 -4.75 -5.80 -8.20
N VAL A 92 -3.57 -5.26 -7.91
CA VAL A 92 -3.00 -5.15 -6.56
C VAL A 92 -2.57 -3.70 -6.36
N ASP A 93 -3.03 -3.06 -5.30
CA ASP A 93 -2.71 -1.67 -4.97
C ASP A 93 -2.65 -1.46 -3.45
N GLY A 94 -1.54 -0.90 -2.95
CA GLY A 94 -1.43 -0.54 -1.53
C GLY A 94 0.01 -0.33 -1.06
N ILE A 95 0.26 -0.62 0.21
CA ILE A 95 1.55 -0.44 0.87
C ILE A 95 2.03 -1.74 1.50
N VAL A 96 3.35 -1.90 1.61
CA VAL A 96 3.96 -2.96 2.41
C VAL A 96 4.20 -2.41 3.81
N THR A 97 3.66 -3.07 4.83
CA THR A 97 3.77 -2.61 6.22
C THR A 97 4.96 -3.25 6.95
N ARG A 98 5.37 -4.46 6.54
CA ARG A 98 6.51 -5.18 7.11
C ARG A 98 7.19 -6.08 6.09
N VAL A 99 8.52 -6.19 6.15
CA VAL A 99 9.32 -7.08 5.31
C VAL A 99 10.21 -7.99 6.15
N GLU A 100 10.07 -9.29 5.92
CA GLU A 100 10.91 -10.37 6.46
C GLU A 100 11.67 -11.06 5.31
N ASP A 101 12.49 -12.08 5.60
CA ASP A 101 13.26 -12.80 4.57
C ASP A 101 12.39 -13.45 3.48
N ARG A 102 11.23 -13.98 3.88
CA ARG A 102 10.39 -14.84 3.03
C ARG A 102 8.91 -14.45 3.05
N THR A 103 8.57 -13.40 3.76
CA THR A 103 7.22 -12.89 3.89
C THR A 103 7.24 -11.38 3.86
N PHE A 104 6.15 -10.78 3.41
CA PHE A 104 5.88 -9.38 3.66
C PHE A 104 4.40 -9.20 3.97
N ASP A 105 4.10 -8.23 4.80
CA ASP A 105 2.73 -7.82 5.08
C ASP A 105 2.36 -6.65 4.19
N PHE A 106 1.14 -6.70 3.71
CA PHE A 106 0.55 -5.78 2.78
C PHE A 106 -0.74 -5.23 3.36
N ARG A 107 -0.94 -3.92 3.21
CA ARG A 107 -2.21 -3.25 3.46
C ARG A 107 -2.68 -2.59 2.19
N GLY A 108 -3.86 -2.99 1.72
CA GLY A 108 -4.43 -2.40 0.52
C GLY A 108 -5.53 -3.26 -0.08
N ARG A 109 -5.65 -3.19 -1.40
CA ARG A 109 -6.73 -3.77 -2.18
C ARG A 109 -6.18 -4.78 -3.19
N ILE A 110 -6.85 -5.90 -3.30
CA ILE A 110 -6.70 -6.87 -4.39
C ILE A 110 -8.07 -7.05 -5.02
N VAL A 111 -8.18 -6.74 -6.31
CA VAL A 111 -9.42 -6.93 -7.06
C VAL A 111 -9.19 -8.02 -8.09
N THR A 112 -10.01 -9.06 -8.05
CA THR A 112 -10.04 -10.11 -9.09
C THR A 112 -11.34 -9.99 -9.86
N ARG A 113 -11.29 -10.23 -11.17
CA ARG A 113 -12.50 -10.46 -11.97
C ARG A 113 -12.21 -11.62 -12.90
N VAL A 114 -13.00 -12.68 -12.77
CA VAL A 114 -12.89 -13.88 -13.60
C VAL A 114 -14.27 -14.19 -14.14
N SER A 115 -14.37 -14.29 -15.46
CA SER A 115 -15.60 -14.43 -16.24
C SER A 115 -16.59 -15.49 -15.76
N HIS A 116 -16.11 -16.53 -15.08
CA HIS A 116 -16.90 -17.66 -14.60
C HIS A 116 -16.92 -17.82 -13.07
N ILE A 117 -16.42 -16.83 -12.31
CA ILE A 117 -16.43 -16.80 -10.84
C ILE A 117 -17.23 -15.57 -10.41
N ASN A 118 -18.00 -15.67 -9.32
CA ASN A 118 -18.84 -14.58 -8.81
C ASN A 118 -19.77 -14.00 -9.89
N GLY A 119 -20.32 -14.87 -10.75
CA GLY A 119 -21.15 -14.44 -11.88
C GLY A 119 -20.43 -13.56 -12.92
N GLY A 120 -19.09 -13.51 -12.92
CA GLY A 120 -18.31 -12.64 -13.79
C GLY A 120 -18.02 -11.25 -13.21
N GLU A 121 -18.58 -10.94 -12.03
CA GLU A 121 -18.45 -9.64 -11.36
C GLU A 121 -17.12 -9.52 -10.59
N PRO A 122 -16.54 -8.31 -10.50
CA PRO A 122 -15.32 -8.08 -9.72
C PRO A 122 -15.52 -8.42 -8.24
N CYS A 123 -14.51 -9.08 -7.66
CA CYS A 123 -14.44 -9.41 -6.25
C CYS A 123 -13.30 -8.63 -5.58
N LEU A 124 -13.63 -7.84 -4.56
CA LEU A 124 -12.69 -7.04 -3.79
C LEU A 124 -12.26 -7.78 -2.52
N ARG A 125 -10.95 -7.79 -2.27
CA ARG A 125 -10.33 -8.08 -0.98
C ARG A 125 -9.56 -6.86 -0.51
N GLU A 126 -9.87 -6.34 0.67
CA GLU A 126 -9.26 -5.13 1.22
C GLU A 126 -8.86 -5.33 2.69
N GLY A 127 -7.76 -4.72 3.09
CA GLY A 127 -7.26 -4.74 4.47
C GLY A 127 -5.83 -5.26 4.58
N ASP A 128 -5.52 -5.84 5.74
CA ASP A 128 -4.21 -6.42 6.05
C ASP A 128 -4.12 -7.87 5.55
N MET A 129 -3.07 -8.16 4.79
CA MET A 129 -2.81 -9.44 4.16
C MET A 129 -1.32 -9.77 4.21
N THR A 130 -0.98 -11.04 4.00
CA THR A 130 0.42 -11.50 3.99
C THR A 130 0.72 -12.25 2.71
N PHE A 131 1.87 -11.94 2.12
CA PHE A 131 2.45 -12.70 1.01
C PHE A 131 3.64 -13.50 1.53
N ALA A 132 3.70 -14.80 1.22
CA ALA A 132 4.71 -15.70 1.77
C ALA A 132 5.26 -16.70 0.74
N ILE A 133 6.56 -17.01 0.86
CA ILE A 133 7.21 -18.09 0.12
C ILE A 133 7.19 -19.37 0.98
N LYS A 134 6.46 -20.39 0.53
CA LYS A 134 6.48 -21.73 1.16
C LYS A 134 7.41 -22.69 0.41
N GLY A 135 8.17 -23.49 1.15
CA GLY A 135 9.09 -24.49 0.58
C GLY A 135 10.10 -23.89 -0.39
N LYS A 136 10.31 -24.56 -1.54
CA LYS A 136 11.27 -24.16 -2.59
C LYS A 136 10.68 -23.24 -3.67
N ARG A 137 9.49 -22.66 -3.45
CA ARG A 137 8.82 -21.82 -4.45
C ARG A 137 9.63 -20.57 -4.77
N ARG A 138 9.52 -20.10 -6.01
CA ARG A 138 10.17 -18.87 -6.50
C ARG A 138 9.19 -17.69 -6.62
N PHE A 139 8.18 -17.66 -5.77
CA PHE A 139 7.15 -16.61 -5.72
C PHE A 139 6.60 -16.50 -4.31
N TRP A 140 6.18 -15.30 -3.93
CA TRP A 140 5.32 -15.11 -2.78
C TRP A 140 3.86 -15.32 -3.20
N ARG A 141 3.11 -16.09 -2.42
CA ARG A 141 1.67 -16.27 -2.61
C ARG A 141 0.91 -15.52 -1.53
N LEU A 142 -0.21 -14.89 -1.88
CA LEU A 142 -1.17 -14.37 -0.91
C LEU A 142 -1.58 -15.50 0.06
N GLN A 143 -1.63 -15.24 1.37
CA GLN A 143 -2.02 -16.26 2.34
C GLN A 143 -3.53 -16.29 2.62
N GLN A 144 -4.21 -15.16 2.48
CA GLN A 144 -5.66 -15.02 2.53
C GLN A 144 -6.28 -15.44 1.19
N MET A 145 -6.05 -16.70 0.81
CA MET A 145 -6.36 -17.21 -0.54
C MET A 145 -7.85 -17.40 -0.80
N ASP A 146 -8.67 -17.55 0.23
CA ASP A 146 -10.11 -17.77 0.04
C ASP A 146 -10.74 -16.54 -0.63
N ASN A 147 -11.46 -16.76 -1.72
CA ASN A 147 -12.18 -15.74 -2.45
C ASN A 147 -13.40 -15.31 -1.62
N PRO A 148 -13.51 -14.03 -1.24
CA PRO A 148 -14.56 -13.58 -0.34
C PRO A 148 -15.95 -13.52 -0.98
N CYS A 149 -16.07 -13.72 -2.30
CA CYS A 149 -17.32 -13.58 -3.05
C CYS A 149 -17.93 -14.92 -3.47
N ASP A 150 -17.11 -15.96 -3.71
CA ASP A 150 -17.60 -17.21 -4.34
C ASP A 150 -17.00 -18.51 -3.75
N GLY A 151 -16.32 -18.43 -2.60
CA GLY A 151 -15.84 -19.62 -1.86
C GLY A 151 -14.77 -20.47 -2.56
N VAL A 152 -14.26 -20.02 -3.70
CA VAL A 152 -13.11 -20.62 -4.40
C VAL A 152 -11.78 -20.12 -3.82
N THR A 153 -10.67 -20.73 -4.23
CA THR A 153 -9.34 -20.29 -3.80
C THR A 153 -8.68 -19.45 -4.90
N ASP A 154 -8.19 -18.26 -4.58
CA ASP A 154 -7.39 -17.39 -5.44
C ASP A 154 -5.90 -17.52 -5.12
N TYR A 155 -5.12 -17.95 -6.12
CA TYR A 155 -3.66 -17.95 -6.03
C TYR A 155 -3.13 -16.71 -6.74
N VAL A 156 -2.98 -15.65 -5.96
CA VAL A 156 -2.28 -14.43 -6.38
C VAL A 156 -0.80 -14.60 -6.03
N ASP A 157 0.01 -14.76 -7.08
CA ASP A 157 1.44 -15.04 -7.00
C ASP A 157 2.28 -13.86 -7.53
N ILE A 158 3.25 -13.44 -6.73
CA ILE A 158 4.25 -12.43 -7.08
C ILE A 158 5.59 -13.13 -7.20
N PHE A 159 6.13 -13.19 -8.42
CA PHE A 159 7.35 -13.94 -8.71
C PHE A 159 8.60 -13.17 -8.30
N LEU A 160 9.58 -13.91 -7.77
CA LEU A 160 10.92 -13.39 -7.52
C LEU A 160 11.59 -12.99 -8.85
N ARG A 161 12.45 -11.98 -8.78
CA ARG A 161 13.31 -11.56 -9.90
C ARG A 161 14.40 -12.57 -10.20
#